data_AF-A0A2M8DCJ5-F1
#
_entry.id   AF-A0A2M8DCJ5-F1
#
_cell.length_a   1.000
_cell.length_b   1.000
_cell.length_c   1.000
_cell.angle_alpha   90.00
_cell.angle_beta   90.00
_cell.angle_gamma   90.00
#
_symmetry.space_group_name_H-M   'P 1'
#
loop_
_entity.id
_entity.type
_entity.pdbx_description
1 polymer ?
#
loop_
_entity_poly.entity_id
_entity_poly.type
_entity_poly.pdbx_seq_one_letter_code
_entity_poly.pdbx_strand_id
1 'polypeptide(L)'
;MQSNTKSFSHFLKSSFHDLIEALINLFIFFPYFFSVSTLFKTLFSPWKNLITKKTSRGFYFGEWITRLGFNLMSCCIGAWIRLSILIFFFII
;
A
#
# COMPACT_ATOMS: atom_id res chain seq x y z
N MET A 1 -2.04 -41.59 -39.93
CA MET A 1 -1.10 -40.79 -39.10
C MET A 1 -1.66 -39.37 -39.00
N GLN A 2 -2.77 -39.21 -38.28
CA GLN A 2 -3.62 -38.00 -38.31
C GLN A 2 -3.33 -37.12 -37.09
N SER A 3 -2.58 -36.04 -37.33
CA SER A 3 -2.46 -34.78 -36.58
C SER A 3 -2.77 -34.77 -35.06
N ASN A 4 -1.73 -34.98 -34.25
CA ASN A 4 -1.68 -34.60 -32.81
C ASN A 4 -1.72 -33.06 -32.60
N THR A 5 -1.75 -32.26 -33.67
CA THR A 5 -1.70 -30.79 -33.62
C THR A 5 -3.01 -30.15 -33.14
N LYS A 6 -4.16 -30.81 -33.35
CA LYS A 6 -5.46 -30.31 -32.84
C LYS A 6 -5.55 -30.38 -31.31
N SER A 7 -4.92 -31.39 -30.70
CA SER A 7 -4.86 -31.54 -29.24
C SER A 7 -3.92 -30.51 -28.60
N PHE A 8 -2.71 -30.35 -29.18
CA PHE A 8 -1.72 -29.41 -28.66
C PHE A 8 -2.13 -27.93 -28.82
N SER A 9 -2.75 -27.56 -29.95
CA SER A 9 -3.27 -26.19 -30.15
C SER A 9 -4.44 -25.87 -29.23
N HIS A 10 -5.35 -26.83 -28.98
CA HIS A 10 -6.43 -26.68 -28.00
C HIS A 10 -5.87 -26.51 -26.58
N PHE A 11 -4.87 -27.32 -26.21
CA PHE A 11 -4.17 -27.23 -24.92
C PHE A 11 -3.44 -25.90 -24.73
N LEU A 12 -2.75 -25.41 -25.77
CA LEU A 12 -2.12 -24.08 -25.75
C LEU A 12 -3.18 -22.99 -25.55
N LYS A 13 -4.26 -23.04 -26.33
CA LYS A 13 -5.34 -22.04 -26.24
C LYS A 13 -6.00 -22.01 -24.86
N SER A 14 -6.26 -23.17 -24.25
CA SER A 14 -6.79 -23.24 -22.88
C SER A 14 -5.79 -22.73 -21.85
N SER A 15 -4.52 -23.11 -21.96
CA SER A 15 -3.47 -22.64 -21.04
C SER A 15 -3.28 -21.12 -21.10
N PHE A 16 -3.39 -20.52 -22.29
CA PHE A 16 -3.35 -19.07 -22.46
C PHE A 16 -4.56 -18.38 -21.81
N HIS A 17 -5.75 -18.96 -21.96
CA HIS A 17 -6.96 -18.45 -21.31
C HIS A 17 -6.80 -18.48 -19.78
N ASP A 18 -6.37 -19.62 -19.23
CA ASP A 18 -6.18 -19.80 -17.79
C ASP A 18 -5.09 -18.88 -17.23
N LEU A 19 -4.01 -18.64 -17.98
CA LEU A 19 -2.97 -17.68 -17.60
C LEU A 19 -3.51 -16.26 -17.55
N ILE A 20 -4.26 -15.83 -18.57
CA ILE A 20 -4.89 -14.50 -18.62
C ILE A 20 -5.86 -14.33 -17.45
N GLU A 21 -6.68 -15.35 -17.18
CA GLU A 21 -7.63 -15.34 -16.07
C GLU A 21 -6.91 -15.23 -14.71
N ALA A 22 -5.84 -16.00 -14.51
CA ALA A 22 -5.00 -15.90 -13.32
C ALA A 22 -4.36 -14.51 -13.17
N LEU A 23 -3.88 -13.92 -14.27
CA LEU A 23 -3.25 -12.61 -14.29
C LEU A 23 -4.24 -11.49 -13.96
N ILE A 24 -5.47 -11.56 -14.50
CA ILE A 24 -6.56 -10.64 -14.17
C ILE A 24 -6.94 -10.76 -12.70
N ASN A 25 -7.12 -11.98 -12.19
CA ASN A 25 -7.46 -12.21 -10.78
C ASN A 25 -6.38 -11.67 -9.83
N LEU A 26 -5.11 -11.85 -10.18
CA LEU A 26 -3.98 -11.29 -9.43
C LEU A 26 -3.98 -9.76 -9.44
N PHE A 27 -4.25 -9.14 -10.59
CA PHE A 27 -4.33 -7.68 -10.70
C PHE A 27 -5.53 -7.09 -9.94
N ILE A 28 -6.66 -7.78 -9.92
CA ILE A 28 -7.84 -7.40 -9.10
C ILE A 28 -7.50 -7.52 -7.62
N PHE A 29 -6.71 -8.53 -7.22
CA PHE A 29 -6.33 -8.76 -5.84
C PHE A 29 -5.33 -7.74 -5.29
N PHE A 30 -4.39 -7.25 -6.11
CA PHE A 30 -3.32 -6.34 -5.67
C PHE A 30 -3.79 -5.09 -4.91
N PRO A 31 -4.79 -4.32 -5.39
CA PRO A 31 -5.32 -3.18 -4.64
C PRO A 31 -5.85 -3.55 -3.23
N TYR A 32 -6.41 -4.75 -3.08
CA TYR A 32 -6.90 -5.26 -1.80
C TYR A 32 -5.76 -5.73 -0.91
N PHE A 33 -4.78 -6.45 -1.46
CA PHE A 33 -3.60 -6.92 -0.74
C PHE A 33 -2.83 -5.77 -0.10
N PHE A 34 -2.55 -4.71 -0.86
CA PHE A 34 -1.89 -3.52 -0.34
C PHE A 34 -2.82 -2.58 0.43
N SER A 35 -4.14 -2.84 0.43
CA SER A 35 -5.13 -1.96 1.07
C SER A 35 -4.95 -0.50 0.66
N VAL A 36 -4.81 -0.27 -0.66
CA VAL A 36 -4.40 1.03 -1.25
C VAL A 36 -5.28 2.18 -0.77
N SER A 37 -6.61 1.97 -0.72
CA SER A 37 -7.56 2.97 -0.21
C SER A 37 -7.25 3.41 1.23
N THR A 38 -6.90 2.47 2.10
CA THR A 38 -6.56 2.73 3.50
C THR A 38 -5.22 3.46 3.61
N LEU A 39 -4.22 3.10 2.80
CA LEU A 39 -2.92 3.77 2.75
C LEU A 39 -3.06 5.26 2.38
N PHE A 40 -3.87 5.57 1.37
CA PHE A 40 -4.17 6.95 1.00
C PHE A 40 -4.91 7.72 2.10
N LYS A 41 -5.95 7.12 2.71
CA LYS A 41 -6.71 7.76 3.80
C LYS A 41 -5.84 8.05 5.02
N THR A 42 -4.87 7.17 5.31
CA THR A 42 -4.02 7.28 6.50
C THR A 42 -2.66 7.89 6.21
N LEU A 43 -2.44 8.47 5.02
CA LEU A 43 -1.13 8.96 4.59
C LEU A 43 -0.49 9.90 5.62
N PHE A 44 -1.25 10.89 6.09
CA PHE A 44 -0.84 11.88 7.09
C PHE A 44 -1.23 11.52 8.54
N SER A 45 -1.56 10.25 8.80
CA SER A 45 -1.81 9.77 10.16
C SER A 45 -0.48 9.56 10.91
N PRO A 46 -0.37 9.97 12.18
CA PRO A 46 0.85 9.82 12.97
C PRO A 46 1.32 8.37 12.99
N TRP A 47 2.63 8.16 12.89
CA TRP A 47 3.21 6.83 12.91
C TRP A 47 2.95 6.17 14.26
N LYS A 48 2.35 4.97 14.24
CA LYS A 48 1.96 4.21 15.44
C LYS A 48 1.10 5.01 16.43
N ASN A 49 0.40 6.04 15.96
CA ASN A 49 -0.37 6.94 16.83
C ASN A 49 0.47 7.60 17.95
N LEU A 50 1.76 7.82 17.68
CA LEU A 50 2.65 8.53 18.60
C LEU A 50 2.31 10.01 18.58
N ILE A 51 1.62 10.46 19.62
CA ILE A 51 1.17 11.84 19.80
C ILE A 51 1.66 12.36 21.16
N THR A 52 2.41 13.46 21.15
CA THR A 52 2.89 14.10 22.37
C THR A 52 1.81 15.04 22.92
N LYS A 53 1.18 14.63 24.03
CA LYS A 53 0.19 15.42 24.77
C LYS A 53 0.85 16.33 25.80
N LYS A 54 0.16 17.40 26.18
CA LYS A 54 0.60 18.30 27.25
C LYS A 54 0.37 17.61 28.59
N THR A 55 1.37 17.57 29.45
CA THR A 55 1.25 17.00 30.80
C THR A 55 1.23 18.09 31.89
N SER A 56 1.74 19.30 31.57
CA SER A 56 1.89 20.42 32.51
C SER A 56 0.70 21.40 32.50
N ARG A 57 0.46 22.08 33.62
CA ARG A 57 -0.44 23.25 33.71
C ARG A 57 0.33 24.52 33.33
N GLY A 58 -0.32 25.46 32.63
CA GLY A 58 0.30 26.72 32.14
C GLY A 58 0.81 26.66 30.70
N PHE A 59 0.74 27.76 29.95
CA PHE A 59 1.22 27.80 28.55
C PHE A 59 2.71 28.11 28.53
N TYR A 60 3.50 27.22 27.94
CA TYR A 60 4.91 27.45 27.65
C TYR A 60 5.15 27.26 26.16
N PHE A 61 5.60 28.33 25.51
CA PHE A 61 5.75 28.38 24.05
C PHE A 61 6.78 27.37 23.54
N GLY A 62 7.87 27.14 24.27
CA GLY A 62 8.89 26.15 23.91
C GLY A 62 8.35 24.72 23.90
N GLU A 63 7.58 24.32 24.92
CA GLU A 63 6.92 23.01 24.96
C GLU A 63 5.90 22.88 23.82
N TRP A 64 5.19 23.95 23.47
CA TRP A 64 4.24 23.94 22.36
C TRP A 64 4.92 23.67 21.01
N ILE A 65 6.02 24.37 20.70
CA ILE A 65 6.81 24.14 19.47
C ILE A 65 7.35 22.72 19.45
N THR A 66 7.95 22.27 20.53
CA THR A 66 8.54 20.92 20.62
C THR A 66 7.50 19.84 20.36
N ARG A 67 6.31 19.96 20.96
CA ARG A 67 5.20 19.03 20.73
C ARG A 67 4.70 19.05 19.28
N LEU A 68 4.61 20.24 18.69
CA LEU A 68 4.24 20.38 17.28
C LEU A 68 5.28 19.69 16.38
N GLY A 69 6.57 19.91 16.63
CA GLY A 69 7.67 19.28 15.92
C GLY A 69 7.64 17.75 16.02
N PHE A 70 7.48 17.19 17.22
CA PHE A 70 7.39 15.74 17.41
C PHE A 70 6.19 15.11 16.68
N ASN A 71 5.02 15.75 16.75
CA ASN A 71 3.83 15.26 16.05
C ASN A 71 3.97 15.34 14.53
N LEU A 72 4.57 16.43 14.01
CA LEU A 72 4.86 16.55 12.58
C LEU A 72 5.86 15.49 12.12
N MET A 73 6.95 15.26 12.86
CA MET A 73 7.92 14.23 12.54
C MET A 73 7.28 12.83 12.55
N SER A 74 6.43 12.55 13.54
CA SER A 74 5.63 11.31 13.62
C SER A 74 4.75 11.12 12.38
N CYS A 75 4.08 12.19 11.92
CA CYS A 75 3.30 12.18 10.67
C CYS A 75 4.18 11.94 9.44
N CYS A 76 5.30 12.67 9.30
CA CYS A 76 6.21 12.54 8.17
C CYS A 76 6.76 11.12 8.05
N ILE A 77 7.21 10.51 9.15
CA ILE A 77 7.71 9.12 9.15
C ILE A 77 6.59 8.16 8.70
N GLY A 78 5.39 8.34 9.23
CA GLY A 78 4.24 7.53 8.84
C GLY A 78 3.90 7.69 7.35
N ALA A 79 3.93 8.92 6.83
CA ALA A 79 3.71 9.22 5.43
C ALA A 79 4.77 8.57 4.54
N TRP A 80 6.05 8.66 4.90
CA TRP A 80 7.16 8.07 4.15
C TRP A 80 7.03 6.55 4.00
N ILE A 81 6.68 5.83 5.07
CA ILE A 81 6.49 4.37 5.03
C ILE A 81 5.28 4.01 4.14
N ARG A 82 4.16 4.75 4.24
CA ARG A 82 2.98 4.48 3.41
C ARG A 82 3.23 4.83 1.94
N LEU A 83 4.00 5.89 1.69
CA LEU A 83 4.43 6.29 0.36
C LEU A 83 5.31 5.23 -0.29
N SER A 84 6.26 4.62 0.43
CA SER A 84 7.10 3.56 -0.14
C SER A 84 6.28 2.33 -0.56
N ILE A 85 5.26 1.96 0.21
CA ILE A 85 4.33 0.88 -0.15
C ILE A 85 3.50 1.26 -1.40
N LEU A 86 3.01 2.50 -1.48
CA LEU A 86 2.28 2.98 -2.65
C LEU A 86 3.18 3.01 -3.90
N ILE A 87 4.42 3.48 -3.78
CA ILE A 87 5.40 3.47 -4.88
C ILE A 87 5.63 2.04 -5.36
N PHE A 88 5.81 1.10 -4.43
CA PHE A 88 5.99 -0.32 -4.78
C PHE A 88 4.77 -0.88 -5.52
N PHE A 89 3.55 -0.55 -5.09
CA PHE A 89 2.32 -0.92 -5.78
C PHE A 89 2.24 -0.37 -7.22
N PHE A 90 2.77 0.83 -7.49
CA PHE A 90 2.75 1.39 -8.86
C PHE A 90 3.86 0.87 -9.77
N ILE A 91 4.94 0.30 -9.22
CA ILE A 91 6.05 -0.25 -9.99
C ILE A 91 5.77 -1.67 -10.49
N ILE A 92 4.99 -2.44 -9.71
CA ILE A 92 4.58 -3.82 -10.00
C ILE A 92 3.31 -3.84 -10.84
#